data_AF-A0A1A2EDE9-F1
#
_entry.id   AF-A0A1A2EDE9-F1
#
_cell.length_a   1.000
_cell.length_b   1.000
_cell.length_c   1.000
_cell.angle_alpha   90.00
_cell.angle_beta   90.00
_cell.angle_gamma   90.00
#
_symmetry.space_group_name_H-M   'P 1'
#
loop_
_entity.id
_entity.type
_entity.pdbx_description
1 polymer ?
#
loop_
_entity_poly.entity_id
_entity_poly.type
_entity_poly.pdbx_seq_one_letter_code
_entity_poly.pdbx_strand_id
1 'polypeptide(L)'
;MAGLNLLLESETLARMSAADKKNAWTTAAAAVTHLRTRLTEICEAGDQACNEAASSALPDDDKLSQLNAIKDRVNSDAAGASRAAVAKIVRVIQQLLDFAGSSDDAPKWLAAQGFDVAEPPPPPPITGDRLR
;
A
#
# COMPACT_ATOMS: atom_id res chain seq x y z
N MET A 1 11.18 -12.81 5.58
CA MET A 1 10.29 -13.99 5.45
C MET A 1 10.42 -15.01 6.60
N ALA A 2 11.59 -15.17 7.26
CA ALA A 2 11.78 -16.20 8.29
C ALA A 2 10.89 -16.06 9.55
N GLY A 3 10.66 -14.84 10.07
CA GLY A 3 9.88 -14.70 11.31
C GLY A 3 8.36 -14.79 11.15
N LEU A 4 7.81 -14.57 9.95
CA LEU A 4 6.39 -14.83 9.71
C LEU A 4 6.10 -16.34 9.75
N ASN A 5 7.03 -17.16 9.23
CA ASN A 5 6.97 -18.61 9.37
C ASN A 5 7.10 -19.04 10.83
N LEU A 6 8.06 -18.49 11.59
CA LEU A 6 8.22 -18.79 13.02
C LEU A 6 6.99 -18.42 13.86
N LEU A 7 6.32 -17.31 13.54
CA LEU A 7 5.07 -16.93 14.18
C LEU A 7 3.98 -17.97 13.89
N LEU A 8 3.79 -18.32 12.60
CA LEU A 8 2.79 -19.29 12.17
C LEU A 8 3.05 -20.72 12.68
N GLU A 9 4.32 -21.06 12.91
CA GLU A 9 4.79 -22.35 13.44
C GLU A 9 4.82 -22.39 14.98
N SER A 10 4.54 -21.28 15.68
CA SER A 10 4.48 -21.27 17.14
C SER A 10 3.36 -22.18 17.67
N GLU A 11 3.63 -22.93 18.75
CA GLU A 11 2.66 -23.86 19.36
C GLU A 11 1.33 -23.18 19.74
N THR A 12 1.35 -21.87 20.02
CA THR A 12 0.17 -21.08 20.33
C THR A 12 -0.68 -20.81 19.08
N LEU A 13 -0.07 -20.40 17.96
CA LEU A 13 -0.81 -20.27 16.69
C LEU A 13 -1.20 -21.62 16.09
N ALA A 14 -0.48 -22.70 16.40
CA ALA A 14 -0.89 -24.06 16.05
C ALA A 14 -2.26 -24.42 16.66
N ARG A 15 -2.57 -23.93 17.87
CA ARG A 15 -3.86 -24.11 18.57
C ARG A 15 -4.99 -23.21 18.06
N MET A 16 -4.70 -22.22 17.22
CA MET A 16 -5.71 -21.35 16.64
C MET A 16 -6.65 -22.15 15.73
N SER A 17 -7.95 -21.90 15.82
CA SER A 17 -8.92 -22.67 15.06
C SER A 17 -8.69 -22.48 13.55
N ALA A 18 -9.00 -23.51 12.76
CA ALA A 18 -8.90 -23.40 11.30
C ALA A 18 -9.78 -22.26 10.75
N ALA A 19 -10.90 -21.97 11.41
CA ALA A 19 -11.80 -20.87 11.05
C ALA A 19 -11.14 -19.50 11.28
N ASP A 20 -10.48 -19.30 12.43
CA ASP A 20 -9.80 -18.04 12.75
C ASP A 20 -8.61 -17.80 11.81
N LYS A 21 -7.84 -18.86 11.51
CA LYS A 21 -6.73 -18.80 10.54
C LYS A 21 -7.26 -18.39 9.18
N LYS A 22 -8.34 -19.03 8.72
CA LYS A 22 -9.00 -18.71 7.44
C LYS A 22 -9.48 -17.27 7.42
N ASN A 23 -10.07 -16.78 8.50
CA ASN A 23 -10.58 -15.41 8.58
C ASN A 23 -9.46 -14.36 8.51
N ALA A 24 -8.37 -14.58 9.25
CA ALA A 24 -7.18 -13.72 9.20
C ALA A 24 -6.60 -13.63 7.78
N TRP A 25 -6.38 -14.78 7.13
CA TRP A 25 -5.85 -14.83 5.76
C TRP A 25 -6.80 -14.22 4.73
N THR A 26 -8.10 -14.48 4.87
CA THR A 26 -9.13 -13.93 3.98
C THR A 26 -9.16 -12.40 4.09
N THR A 27 -9.04 -11.85 5.30
CA THR A 27 -9.00 -10.41 5.54
C THR A 27 -7.76 -9.78 4.92
N ALA A 28 -6.59 -10.38 5.11
CA ALA A 28 -5.35 -9.91 4.49
C ALA A 28 -5.39 -9.98 2.95
N ALA A 29 -5.87 -11.09 2.39
CA ALA A 29 -6.03 -11.27 0.94
C ALA A 29 -7.04 -10.27 0.34
N ALA A 30 -8.13 -9.98 1.05
CA ALA A 30 -9.10 -8.97 0.64
C ALA A 30 -8.49 -7.56 0.65
N ALA A 31 -7.64 -7.24 1.63
CA ALA A 31 -6.93 -5.96 1.68
C ALA A 31 -5.99 -5.79 0.48
N VAL A 32 -5.22 -6.81 0.13
CA VAL A 32 -4.34 -6.81 -1.05
C VAL A 32 -5.13 -6.73 -2.35
N THR A 33 -6.23 -7.49 -2.46
CA THR A 33 -7.10 -7.46 -3.65
C THR A 33 -7.70 -6.08 -3.85
N HIS A 34 -8.23 -5.48 -2.79
CA HIS A 34 -8.77 -4.12 -2.83
C HIS A 34 -7.70 -3.10 -3.20
N LEU A 35 -6.48 -3.21 -2.65
CA LEU A 35 -5.35 -2.35 -3.02
C LEU A 35 -5.09 -2.43 -4.53
N ARG A 36 -4.97 -3.65 -5.07
CA ARG A 36 -4.73 -3.86 -6.50
C ARG A 36 -5.80 -3.21 -7.36
N THR A 37 -7.08 -3.42 -7.04
CA THR A 37 -8.19 -2.79 -7.76
C THR A 37 -8.10 -1.27 -7.71
N ARG A 38 -7.88 -0.68 -6.51
CA ARG A 38 -7.76 0.77 -6.37
C ARG A 38 -6.57 1.34 -7.13
N LEU A 39 -5.43 0.66 -7.12
CA LEU A 39 -4.25 1.10 -7.88
C LEU A 39 -4.52 1.03 -9.39
N THR A 40 -5.21 0.00 -9.88
CA THR A 40 -5.63 -0.07 -11.29
C THR A 40 -6.51 1.12 -11.66
N GLU A 41 -7.55 1.41 -10.88
CA GLU A 41 -8.45 2.55 -11.12
C GLU A 41 -7.70 3.90 -11.08
N ILE A 42 -6.77 4.06 -10.14
CA ILE A 42 -5.94 5.28 -10.02
C ILE A 42 -5.02 5.44 -11.23
N CYS A 43 -4.38 4.36 -11.69
CA CYS A 43 -3.53 4.38 -12.88
C CYS A 43 -4.35 4.71 -14.13
N GLU A 44 -5.49 4.04 -14.36
CA GLU A 44 -6.35 4.30 -15.52
C GLU A 44 -6.84 5.76 -15.55
N ALA A 45 -7.29 6.29 -14.41
CA ALA A 45 -7.70 7.69 -14.31
C ALA A 45 -6.54 8.68 -14.45
N GLY A 46 -5.34 8.30 -13.98
CA GLY A 46 -4.11 9.07 -14.15
C GLY A 46 -3.67 9.15 -15.60
N ASP A 47 -3.64 8.01 -16.30
CA ASP A 47 -3.26 7.91 -17.70
C ASP A 47 -4.20 8.72 -18.59
N GLN A 48 -5.51 8.64 -18.34
CA GLN A 48 -6.50 9.46 -19.05
C GLN A 48 -6.23 10.95 -18.86
N ALA A 49 -6.01 11.40 -17.62
CA ALA A 49 -5.73 12.81 -17.32
C ALA A 49 -4.41 13.29 -17.94
N CYS A 50 -3.37 12.45 -17.94
CA CYS A 50 -2.09 12.74 -18.60
C CYS A 50 -2.26 12.90 -20.11
N ASN A 51 -3.04 12.02 -20.75
CA ASN A 51 -3.33 12.08 -22.18
C ASN A 51 -4.10 13.36 -22.55
N GLU A 52 -5.07 13.76 -21.73
CA GLU A 52 -5.82 15.02 -21.90
C GLU A 52 -4.89 16.25 -21.76
N ALA A 53 -4.00 16.25 -20.76
CA ALA A 53 -3.02 17.33 -20.59
C ALA A 53 -2.04 17.41 -21.77
N ALA A 54 -1.53 16.27 -22.23
CA ALA A 54 -0.59 16.19 -23.34
C ALA A 54 -1.21 16.67 -24.67
N SER A 55 -2.47 16.29 -24.92
CA SER A 55 -3.22 16.66 -26.12
C SER A 55 -3.81 18.08 -26.09
N SER A 56 -3.72 18.78 -24.96
CA SER A 56 -4.17 20.17 -24.84
C SER A 56 -3.37 21.12 -25.74
N ALA A 57 -3.99 22.24 -26.10
CA ALA A 57 -3.34 23.34 -26.82
C ALA A 57 -2.60 24.32 -25.88
N LEU A 58 -2.37 23.92 -24.63
CA LEU A 58 -1.70 24.77 -23.64
C LEU A 58 -0.21 24.96 -24.00
N PRO A 59 0.41 26.10 -23.60
CA PRO A 59 1.85 26.26 -23.61
C PRO A 59 2.55 25.18 -22.77
N ASP A 60 3.83 24.91 -23.07
CA ASP A 60 4.59 23.83 -22.42
C ASP A 60 4.70 24.00 -20.89
N ASP A 61 4.89 25.23 -20.40
CA ASP A 61 4.95 25.51 -18.96
C ASP A 61 3.62 25.21 -18.26
N ASP A 62 2.50 25.50 -18.91
CA ASP A 62 1.16 25.21 -18.40
C ASP A 62 0.88 23.69 -18.44
N LYS A 63 1.32 22.99 -19.49
CA LYS A 63 1.28 21.52 -19.55
C LYS A 63 2.11 20.90 -18.44
N LEU A 64 3.30 21.43 -18.17
CA LEU A 64 4.17 20.95 -17.10
C LEU A 64 3.51 21.11 -15.73
N SER A 65 2.88 22.26 -15.50
CA SER A 65 2.10 22.54 -14.29
C SER A 65 0.96 21.54 -14.12
N GLN A 66 0.20 21.29 -15.19
CA GLN A 66 -0.92 20.35 -15.19
C GLN A 66 -0.46 18.90 -14.94
N LEU A 67 0.61 18.45 -15.59
CA LEU A 67 1.18 17.10 -15.39
C LEU A 67 1.71 16.91 -13.97
N ASN A 68 2.35 17.92 -13.38
CA ASN A 68 2.77 17.86 -11.98
C ASN A 68 1.56 17.79 -11.03
N ALA A 69 0.49 18.53 -11.29
CA ALA A 69 -0.74 18.43 -10.51
C ALA A 69 -1.40 17.03 -10.61
N ILE A 70 -1.42 16.45 -11.81
CA ILE A 70 -1.91 15.07 -12.02
C ILE A 70 -1.05 14.08 -11.24
N LYS A 71 0.27 14.17 -11.37
CA LYS A 71 1.23 13.34 -10.64
C LYS A 71 0.98 13.41 -9.14
N ASP A 72 0.86 14.60 -8.57
CA ASP A 72 0.72 14.77 -7.12
C ASP A 72 -0.61 14.17 -6.62
N ARG A 73 -1.70 14.36 -7.37
CA ARG A 73 -2.98 13.71 -7.09
C ARG A 73 -2.89 12.19 -7.12
N VAL A 74 -2.38 11.63 -8.23
CA VAL A 74 -2.27 10.18 -8.43
C VAL A 74 -1.42 9.52 -7.34
N ASN A 75 -0.27 10.12 -7.00
CA ASN A 75 0.59 9.61 -5.94
C ASN A 75 -0.07 9.72 -4.56
N SER A 76 -0.76 10.83 -4.27
CA SER A 76 -1.51 10.99 -3.01
C SER A 76 -2.62 9.94 -2.88
N ASP A 77 -3.38 9.69 -3.94
CA ASP A 77 -4.44 8.69 -3.97
C ASP A 77 -3.88 7.28 -3.78
N ALA A 78 -2.77 6.96 -4.46
CA ALA A 78 -2.08 5.67 -4.34
C ALA A 78 -1.51 5.45 -2.93
N ALA A 79 -0.91 6.49 -2.34
CA ALA A 79 -0.43 6.46 -0.96
C ALA A 79 -1.59 6.23 0.04
N GLY A 80 -2.73 6.91 -0.17
CA GLY A 80 -3.95 6.69 0.61
C GLY A 80 -4.46 5.25 0.53
N ALA A 81 -4.53 4.68 -0.68
CA ALA A 81 -4.93 3.30 -0.88
C ALA A 81 -3.96 2.30 -0.22
N SER A 82 -2.66 2.55 -0.34
CA SER A 82 -1.60 1.76 0.30
C SER A 82 -1.73 1.77 1.83
N ARG A 83 -1.84 2.97 2.44
CA ARG A 83 -2.04 3.12 3.89
C ARG A 83 -3.24 2.34 4.40
N ALA A 84 -4.37 2.40 3.68
CA ALA A 84 -5.57 1.66 4.05
C ALA A 84 -5.38 0.14 4.01
N ALA A 85 -4.63 -0.37 3.03
CA ALA A 85 -4.34 -1.81 2.91
C ALA A 85 -3.34 -2.27 3.98
N VAL A 86 -2.25 -1.53 4.18
CA VAL A 86 -1.25 -1.79 5.22
C VAL A 86 -1.90 -1.79 6.60
N ALA A 87 -2.74 -0.81 6.91
CA ALA A 87 -3.45 -0.76 8.19
C ALA A 87 -4.30 -2.01 8.45
N LYS A 88 -4.98 -2.54 7.43
CA LYS A 88 -5.75 -3.79 7.55
C LYS A 88 -4.83 -4.99 7.81
N ILE A 89 -3.72 -5.09 7.10
CA ILE A 89 -2.74 -6.18 7.26
C ILE A 89 -2.09 -6.13 8.64
N VAL A 90 -1.64 -4.95 9.08
CA VAL A 90 -1.08 -4.72 10.41
C VAL A 90 -2.08 -5.11 11.50
N ARG A 91 -3.36 -4.77 11.34
CA ARG A 91 -4.41 -5.18 12.28
C ARG A 91 -4.58 -6.69 12.35
N VAL A 92 -4.54 -7.39 11.21
CA VAL A 92 -4.57 -8.87 11.19
C VAL A 92 -3.36 -9.43 11.93
N ILE A 93 -2.17 -8.87 11.73
CA ILE A 93 -0.96 -9.31 12.41
C ILE A 93 -1.06 -9.06 13.92
N GLN A 94 -1.60 -7.92 14.36
CA GLN A 94 -1.84 -7.67 15.78
C GLN A 94 -2.77 -8.72 16.39
N GLN A 95 -3.86 -9.07 15.70
CA GLN A 95 -4.78 -10.12 16.17
C GLN A 95 -4.08 -11.49 16.32
N LEU A 96 -3.15 -11.82 15.41
CA LEU A 96 -2.37 -13.05 15.50
C LEU A 96 -1.36 -13.01 16.66
N LEU A 97 -0.73 -11.86 16.90
CA LEU A 97 0.18 -11.66 18.04
C LEU A 97 -0.57 -11.75 19.38
N ASP A 98 -1.72 -11.09 19.48
CA ASP A 98 -2.59 -11.13 20.65
C ASP A 98 -3.03 -12.58 20.95
N PHE A 99 -3.43 -13.32 19.91
CA PHE A 99 -3.80 -14.73 20.05
C PHE A 99 -2.62 -15.60 20.48
N ALA A 100 -1.41 -15.30 20.00
CA ALA A 100 -0.19 -15.98 20.40
C ALA A 100 0.24 -15.66 21.85
N GLY A 101 -0.46 -14.74 22.52
CA GLY A 101 -0.09 -14.25 23.85
C GLY A 101 1.13 -13.33 23.85
N SER A 102 1.51 -12.80 22.68
CA SER A 102 2.59 -11.83 22.59
C SER A 102 2.12 -10.46 23.08
N SER A 103 2.99 -9.75 23.80
CA SER A 103 2.80 -8.35 24.17
C SER A 103 3.39 -7.37 23.15
N ASP A 104 3.88 -7.88 22.01
CA ASP A 104 4.48 -7.04 20.97
C ASP A 104 3.44 -6.23 20.20
N ASP A 105 3.86 -5.04 19.78
CA ASP A 105 3.12 -4.18 18.86
C ASP A 105 3.44 -4.58 17.40
N ALA A 106 2.40 -4.81 16.59
CA ALA A 106 2.54 -5.33 15.24
C ALA A 106 3.49 -4.51 14.34
N PRO A 107 3.43 -3.16 14.30
CA PRO A 107 4.45 -2.35 13.63
C PRO A 107 5.88 -2.62 14.08
N LYS A 108 6.14 -2.68 15.39
CA LYS A 108 7.49 -3.00 15.91
C LYS A 108 7.93 -4.40 15.55
N TRP A 109 7.02 -5.37 15.66
CA TRP A 109 7.27 -6.75 15.29
C TRP A 109 7.62 -6.86 13.81
N LEU A 110 6.85 -6.21 12.93
CA LEU A 110 7.11 -6.13 11.49
C LEU A 110 8.47 -5.51 11.18
N ALA A 111 8.83 -4.41 11.83
CA ALA A 111 10.13 -3.77 11.68
C ALA A 111 11.28 -4.71 12.08
N ALA A 112 11.13 -5.46 13.17
CA ALA A 112 12.09 -6.50 13.57
C ALA A 112 12.20 -7.64 12.53
N GLN A 113 11.17 -7.85 11.72
CA GLN A 113 11.19 -8.77 10.57
C GLN A 113 11.74 -8.16 9.28
N GLY A 114 12.19 -6.90 9.32
CA GLY A 114 12.72 -6.16 8.17
C GLY A 114 11.65 -5.54 7.28
N PHE A 115 10.40 -5.44 7.74
CA PHE A 115 9.34 -4.72 7.02
C PHE A 115 9.22 -3.30 7.53
N ASP A 116 9.54 -2.33 6.67
CA ASP A 116 9.27 -0.94 6.94
C ASP A 116 7.84 -0.59 6.51
N VAL A 117 7.05 -0.10 7.46
CA VAL A 117 5.69 0.39 7.22
C VAL A 117 5.63 1.91 7.06
N ALA A 118 6.79 2.58 7.11
CA ALA A 118 6.90 4.01 6.85
C ALA A 118 6.54 4.32 5.39
N GLU A 119 5.99 5.51 5.19
CA GLU A 119 5.62 5.99 3.87
C GLU A 119 6.89 6.43 3.10
N PRO A 120 7.08 5.99 1.85
CA PRO A 120 8.19 6.45 1.05
C PRO A 120 8.07 7.95 0.76
N PRO A 121 9.18 8.67 0.54
CA PRO A 121 9.14 10.07 0.15
C PRO A 121 8.43 10.23 -1.20
N PRO A 122 7.73 11.37 -1.41
CA PRO A 122 7.03 11.61 -2.66
C PRO A 122 8.02 11.72 -3.83
N PRO A 123 7.63 11.26 -5.04
CA PRO A 123 8.48 11.39 -6.21
C PRO A 123 8.75 12.87 -6.56
N PRO A 124 9.96 13.20 -7.06
CA PRO A 124 10.33 14.57 -7.39
C PRO A 124 9.46 15.12 -8.53
N PRO A 125 9.25 16.44 -8.63
CA PRO A 125 8.51 17.07 -9.71
C PRO A 125 9.05 16.73 -11.10
N ILE A 126 8.16 16.69 -12.08
CA ILE A 126 8.52 16.60 -13.49
C ILE A 126 9.09 17.96 -13.91
N THR A 127 10.24 17.92 -14.58
CA THR A 127 10.95 19.09 -15.10
C THR A 127 10.84 19.14 -16.63
N GLY A 128 10.97 20.34 -17.23
CA GLY A 128 10.70 20.58 -18.65
C GLY A 128 11.59 19.80 -19.64
N ASP A 129 12.74 19.28 -19.19
CA ASP A 129 13.57 18.33 -19.95
C ASP A 129 12.85 17.01 -20.28
N ARG A 130 11.76 16.70 -19.58
CA ARG A 130 10.97 15.46 -19.75
C ARG A 130 9.72 15.61 -20.62
N LEU A 131 9.51 16.77 -21.24
CA LEU A 131 8.38 17.03 -22.14
C LEU A 131 8.67 16.77 -23.63
N ARG A 132 9.84 16.20 -23.96
CA ARG A 132 10.29 16.00 -25.35
C ARG A 132 9.84 14.68 -25.94
#